data_AF-A0A0B0Q538-F1
#
_entry.id   AF-A0A0B0Q538-F1
#
_cell.length_a   1.000
_cell.length_b   1.000
_cell.length_c   1.000
_cell.angle_alpha   90.00
_cell.angle_beta   90.00
_cell.angle_gamma   90.00
#
_symmetry.space_group_name_H-M   'P 1'
#
loop_
_entity.id
_entity.type
_entity.pdbx_description
1 polymer ?
#
loop_
_entity_poly.entity_id
_entity_poly.type
_entity_poly.pdbx_seq_one_letter_code
_entity_poly.pdbx_strand_id
1 'polypeptide(L)'
;MYELEDVKSYIQDKLLELILEDERIEKLYKMISNPELRVKDKDEKWVAYTSQASEDTTVVDAIRKILIDELPSREIPLKKEVEDAVDEVGTIFETMDISHKPRIPFYVLVLDKLVK
;
A
#
# COMPACT_ATOMS: atom_id res chain seq x y z
N MET A 1 -14.22 -3.65 -5.10
CA MET A 1 -13.14 -4.29 -4.34
C MET A 1 -12.10 -4.62 -5.37
N TYR A 2 -10.86 -4.19 -5.23
CA TYR A 2 -9.80 -4.76 -6.06
C TYR A 2 -9.71 -6.24 -5.69
N GLU A 3 -9.99 -7.12 -6.65
CA GLU A 3 -9.78 -8.54 -6.42
C GLU A 3 -8.28 -8.81 -6.34
N LEU A 4 -7.89 -9.88 -5.66
CA LEU A 4 -6.48 -10.23 -5.52
C LEU A 4 -5.79 -10.31 -6.88
N GLU A 5 -6.49 -10.83 -7.90
CA GLU A 5 -6.00 -10.92 -9.28
C GLU A 5 -5.74 -9.54 -9.89
N ASP A 6 -6.62 -8.56 -9.68
CA ASP A 6 -6.39 -7.19 -10.15
C ASP A 6 -5.13 -6.57 -9.53
N VAL A 7 -4.87 -6.88 -8.25
CA VAL A 7 -3.69 -6.38 -7.52
C VAL A 7 -2.42 -7.06 -8.02
N LYS A 8 -2.45 -8.38 -8.21
CA LYS A 8 -1.33 -9.16 -8.78
C LYS A 8 -0.98 -8.64 -10.17
N SER A 9 -1.96 -8.57 -11.07
CA SER A 9 -1.76 -8.05 -12.43
C SER A 9 -1.25 -6.61 -12.42
N TYR A 10 -1.78 -5.74 -11.55
CA TYR A 10 -1.29 -4.37 -11.49
C TYR A 10 0.18 -4.30 -11.08
N ILE A 11 0.58 -4.98 -10.00
CA ILE A 11 1.97 -4.97 -9.53
C ILE A 11 2.90 -5.61 -10.56
N GLN A 12 2.50 -6.75 -11.13
CA GLN A 12 3.34 -7.47 -12.09
C GLN A 12 3.44 -6.74 -13.44
N ASP A 13 2.36 -6.17 -13.96
CA ASP A 13 2.35 -5.56 -15.29
C ASP A 13 2.87 -4.12 -15.29
N LYS A 14 2.62 -3.37 -14.21
CA LYS A 14 2.95 -1.93 -14.12
C LYS A 14 4.19 -1.64 -13.29
N LEU A 15 4.58 -2.55 -12.40
CA LEU A 15 5.69 -2.38 -11.47
C LEU A 15 6.73 -3.50 -11.63
N LEU A 16 7.04 -3.83 -12.89
CA LEU A 16 7.95 -4.91 -13.32
C LEU A 16 9.32 -4.91 -12.62
N GLU A 17 9.80 -3.76 -12.14
CA GLU A 17 11.09 -3.63 -11.45
C GLU A 17 11.05 -4.07 -9.97
N LEU A 18 9.86 -4.22 -9.38
CA LEU A 18 9.70 -4.56 -7.96
C LEU A 18 9.68 -6.08 -7.68
N ILE A 19 9.67 -6.93 -8.71
CA ILE A 19 9.67 -8.42 -8.69
C ILE A 19 9.15 -8.99 -7.36
N LEU A 20 7.85 -8.82 -7.13
CA LEU A 20 7.15 -9.37 -5.98
C LEU A 20 6.51 -10.70 -6.37
N GLU A 21 6.81 -11.76 -5.63
CA GLU A 21 6.22 -13.08 -5.86
C GLU A 21 4.71 -13.09 -5.53
N ASP A 22 3.93 -13.87 -6.28
CA ASP A 22 2.47 -13.96 -6.11
C ASP A 22 2.06 -14.33 -4.68
N GLU A 23 2.79 -15.25 -4.06
CA GLU A 23 2.55 -15.67 -2.67
C GLU A 23 2.74 -14.51 -1.69
N ARG A 24 3.73 -13.66 -1.96
CA ARG A 24 4.03 -12.49 -1.13
C ARG A 24 2.95 -11.43 -1.29
N ILE A 25 2.54 -11.12 -2.52
CA ILE A 25 1.43 -10.19 -2.81
C ILE A 25 0.15 -10.66 -2.11
N GLU A 26 -0.16 -11.96 -2.20
CA GLU A 26 -1.34 -12.53 -1.58
C GLU A 26 -1.32 -12.46 -0.06
N LYS A 27 -0.18 -12.75 0.57
CA LYS A 27 -0.01 -12.62 2.02
C LYS A 27 -0.28 -11.19 2.47
N LEU A 28 0.32 -10.20 1.81
CA LEU A 28 0.19 -8.79 2.15
C LEU A 28 -1.23 -8.26 1.86
N TYR A 29 -1.84 -8.68 0.75
CA TYR A 29 -3.23 -8.34 0.44
C TYR A 29 -4.21 -8.87 1.50
N LYS A 30 -3.97 -10.08 2.02
CA LYS A 30 -4.79 -10.69 3.08
C LYS A 30 -4.70 -9.91 4.40
N MET A 31 -3.56 -9.30 4.70
CA MET A 31 -3.39 -8.43 5.89
C MET A 31 -4.27 -7.18 5.85
N ILE A 32 -4.66 -6.71 4.65
CA ILE A 32 -5.58 -5.58 4.51
C ILE A 32 -7.00 -6.08 4.82
N SER A 33 -7.28 -6.50 6.04
CA SER A 33 -8.50 -7.27 6.39
C SER A 33 -9.77 -6.40 6.46
N ASN A 34 -9.63 -5.10 6.72
CA ASN A 34 -10.76 -4.19 6.87
C ASN A 34 -11.32 -3.69 5.51
N PRO A 35 -12.61 -3.94 5.19
CA PRO A 35 -13.26 -3.47 3.96
C PRO A 35 -13.23 -1.94 3.75
N GLU A 36 -13.20 -1.16 4.83
CA GLU A 36 -13.08 0.31 4.78
C GLU A 36 -11.70 0.72 4.28
N LEU A 37 -10.65 -0.02 4.66
CA LEU A 37 -9.29 0.17 4.14
C LEU A 37 -9.15 -0.35 2.71
N ARG A 38 -10.06 -1.22 2.26
CA ARG A 38 -10.18 -1.68 0.87
C ARG A 38 -10.94 -0.74 -0.07
N VAL A 39 -11.38 0.40 0.46
CA VAL A 39 -12.07 1.56 -0.15
C VAL A 39 -12.93 1.27 -1.40
N LYS A 40 -14.23 1.60 -1.30
CA LYS A 40 -15.20 1.38 -2.39
C LYS A 40 -15.55 2.62 -3.20
N ASP A 41 -15.37 3.83 -2.64
CA ASP A 41 -15.71 5.07 -3.33
C ASP A 41 -14.75 5.35 -4.49
N LYS A 42 -15.24 5.92 -5.60
CA LYS A 42 -14.43 6.18 -6.79
C LYS A 42 -13.30 7.18 -6.51
N ASP A 43 -13.51 8.10 -5.57
CA ASP A 43 -12.54 9.15 -5.25
C ASP A 43 -11.41 8.65 -4.35
N GLU A 44 -11.67 7.74 -3.40
CA GLU A 44 -10.66 7.20 -2.48
C GLU A 44 -10.04 5.85 -2.93
N LYS A 45 -10.35 5.41 -4.16
CA LYS A 45 -9.65 4.30 -4.85
C LYS A 45 -8.20 4.62 -5.17
N TRP A 46 -7.87 5.89 -5.28
CA TRP A 46 -6.56 6.38 -5.68
C TRP A 46 -5.86 7.02 -4.48
N VAL A 47 -4.53 6.95 -4.47
CA VAL A 47 -3.69 7.70 -3.53
C VAL A 47 -3.27 8.99 -4.23
N ALA A 48 -3.72 10.14 -3.75
CA ALA A 48 -3.19 11.45 -4.13
C ALA A 48 -1.92 11.76 -3.34
N TYR A 49 -0.85 11.06 -3.71
CA TYR A 49 0.50 11.28 -3.18
C TYR A 49 1.03 12.68 -3.49
N THR A 50 0.67 13.26 -4.64
CA THR A 50 1.12 14.60 -5.04
C THR A 50 0.19 15.68 -4.47
N SER A 51 0.65 16.36 -3.42
CA SER A 51 0.26 17.71 -2.95
C SER A 51 -0.77 17.90 -1.82
N GLN A 52 -1.14 16.85 -1.06
CA GLN A 52 -1.95 17.02 0.15
C GLN A 52 -1.33 16.32 1.36
N ALA A 53 -0.74 17.09 2.27
CA ALA A 53 -0.26 16.60 3.58
C ALA A 53 -1.35 15.83 4.38
N SER A 54 -2.63 16.03 4.06
CA SER A 54 -3.76 15.28 4.62
C SER A 54 -3.92 13.85 4.08
N GLU A 55 -3.50 13.59 2.84
CA GLU A 55 -3.64 12.25 2.25
C GLU A 55 -2.52 11.30 2.69
N ASP A 56 -1.29 11.80 2.83
CA ASP A 56 -0.21 11.03 3.46
C ASP A 56 -0.58 10.60 4.88
N THR A 57 -1.21 11.49 5.66
CA THR A 57 -1.69 11.15 7.00
C THR A 57 -2.72 10.03 6.96
N THR A 58 -3.64 10.06 5.98
CA THR A 58 -4.68 9.03 5.81
C THR A 58 -4.09 7.68 5.43
N VAL A 59 -3.10 7.66 4.52
CA VAL A 59 -2.41 6.45 4.09
C VAL A 59 -1.55 5.88 5.23
N VAL A 60 -0.79 6.72 5.92
CA VAL A 60 0.03 6.32 7.07
C VAL A 60 -0.85 5.73 8.17
N ASP A 61 -1.97 6.37 8.51
CA ASP A 61 -2.88 5.86 9.54
C ASP A 61 -3.54 4.54 9.14
N ALA A 62 -3.92 4.38 7.87
CA ALA A 62 -4.42 3.11 7.34
C ALA A 62 -3.40 1.99 7.46
N ILE A 63 -2.15 2.23 7.05
CA ILE A 63 -1.07 1.25 7.13
C ILE A 63 -0.75 0.91 8.59
N ARG A 64 -0.68 1.91 9.47
CA ARG A 64 -0.47 1.68 10.90
C ARG A 64 -1.58 0.84 11.52
N LYS A 65 -2.84 1.08 11.15
CA LYS A 65 -3.97 0.27 11.59
C LYS A 65 -3.81 -1.18 11.17
N ILE A 66 -3.45 -1.44 9.90
CA ILE A 66 -3.19 -2.80 9.40
C ILE A 66 -2.07 -3.47 10.20
N LEU A 67 -0.95 -2.78 10.44
CA LEU A 67 0.19 -3.34 11.17
C LEU A 67 -0.15 -3.61 12.64
N ILE A 68 -0.96 -2.76 13.29
CA ILE A 68 -1.43 -2.97 14.66
C ILE A 68 -2.37 -4.16 14.76
N ASP A 69 -3.26 -4.33 13.78
CA ASP A 69 -4.27 -5.39 13.78
C ASP A 69 -3.65 -6.77 13.47
N GLU A 70 -2.60 -6.82 12.64
CA GLU A 70 -2.05 -8.07 12.10
C GLU A 70 -0.69 -8.49 12.69
N LEU A 71 0.09 -7.59 13.31
CA LEU A 71 1.42 -7.90 13.86
C LEU A 71 1.46 -7.86 15.40
N PRO A 72 2.33 -8.67 16.03
CA PRO A 72 2.57 -8.56 17.47
C PRO A 72 3.25 -7.22 17.79
N SER A 73 2.98 -6.64 18.95
CA SER A 73 3.41 -5.26 19.30
C SER A 73 4.91 -4.99 19.18
N ARG A 74 5.75 -6.03 19.27
CA ARG A 74 7.22 -5.94 19.14
C ARG A 74 7.71 -5.83 17.68
N GLU A 75 6.84 -6.15 16.72
CA GLU A 75 7.12 -6.17 15.27
C GLU A 75 6.45 -5.00 14.55
N ILE A 76 5.67 -4.16 15.25
CA ILE A 76 5.04 -2.97 14.67
C ILE A 76 6.12 -1.90 14.44
N PRO A 77 6.33 -1.46 13.18
CA PRO A 77 7.25 -0.37 12.86
C PRO A 77 6.88 0.95 13.53
N LEU A 78 7.88 1.79 13.77
CA LEU A 78 7.67 3.16 14.23
C LEU A 78 6.91 3.97 13.18
N LYS A 79 6.15 4.99 13.62
CA LYS A 79 5.40 5.88 12.72
C LYS A 79 6.28 6.45 11.60
N LYS A 80 7.52 6.83 11.94
CA LYS A 80 8.48 7.37 10.97
C LYS A 80 8.89 6.33 9.91
N GLU A 81 9.06 5.06 10.29
CA GLU A 81 9.38 4.00 9.32
C GLU A 81 8.23 3.79 8.34
N VAL A 82 6.98 3.95 8.81
CA VAL A 82 5.80 3.91 7.93
C VAL A 82 5.76 5.12 6.99
N GLU A 83 6.04 6.33 7.49
CA GLU A 83 6.14 7.55 6.69
C GLU A 83 7.21 7.40 5.59
N ASP A 84 8.42 6.99 5.98
CA ASP A 84 9.54 6.77 5.05
C ASP A 84 9.16 5.72 3.97
N ALA A 85 8.48 4.62 4.34
CA ALA A 85 8.04 3.60 3.39
C ALA A 85 6.94 4.09 2.42
N VAL A 86 6.02 4.93 2.90
CA VAL A 86 4.98 5.55 2.07
C VAL A 86 5.61 6.51 1.05
N ASP A 87 6.56 7.34 1.48
CA ASP A 87 7.29 8.26 0.61
C ASP A 87 8.11 7.52 -0.45
N GLU A 88 8.79 6.44 -0.06
CA GLU A 88 9.54 5.61 -1.01
C GLU A 88 8.63 5.01 -2.08
N VAL A 89 7.49 4.44 -1.69
CA VAL A 89 6.53 3.86 -2.66
C VAL A 89 5.90 4.95 -3.52
N GLY A 90 5.53 6.09 -2.96
CA GLY A 90 5.01 7.21 -3.74
C GLY A 90 6.00 7.72 -4.79
N THR A 91 7.27 7.84 -4.40
CA THR A 91 8.37 8.21 -5.31
C THR A 91 8.55 7.19 -6.45
N ILE A 92 8.36 5.89 -6.19
CA ILE A 92 8.37 4.86 -7.24
C ILE A 92 7.24 5.11 -8.25
N PHE A 93 6.02 5.35 -7.79
CA PHE A 93 4.89 5.60 -8.69
C PHE A 93 5.08 6.88 -9.51
N GLU A 94 5.68 7.93 -8.94
CA GLU A 94 6.03 9.15 -9.67
C GLU A 94 7.11 8.90 -10.73
N THR A 95 8.15 8.16 -10.37
CA THR A 95 9.26 7.85 -11.29
C THR A 95 8.77 7.02 -12.49
N MET A 96 7.78 6.17 -12.27
CA MET A 96 7.17 5.33 -13.32
C MET A 96 6.06 6.05 -14.12
N ASP A 97 5.87 7.37 -13.91
CA ASP A 97 4.84 8.19 -14.56
C ASP A 97 3.41 7.61 -14.40
N ILE A 98 3.15 6.98 -13.25
CA ILE A 98 1.85 6.38 -12.95
C ILE A 98 0.92 7.47 -12.42
N SER A 99 0.02 7.90 -13.30
CA SER A 99 -0.97 8.96 -13.04
C SER A 99 -2.05 8.52 -12.04
N HIS A 100 -2.39 7.23 -12.03
CA HIS A 100 -3.38 6.65 -11.12
C HIS A 100 -2.71 5.66 -10.18
N LYS A 101 -2.60 6.01 -8.90
CA LYS A 101 -1.96 5.19 -7.87
C LYS A 101 -3.04 4.38 -7.13
N PRO A 102 -3.40 3.16 -7.55
CA PRO A 102 -4.45 2.39 -6.88
C PRO A 102 -4.05 2.09 -5.45
N ARG A 103 -4.96 2.39 -4.51
CA ARG A 103 -4.70 2.37 -3.07
C ARG A 103 -4.29 1.00 -2.54
N ILE A 104 -4.89 -0.08 -3.04
CA ILE A 104 -4.58 -1.43 -2.56
C ILE A 104 -3.22 -1.93 -3.03
N PRO A 105 -2.86 -1.87 -4.33
CA PRO A 105 -1.50 -2.11 -4.76
C PRO A 105 -0.48 -1.22 -4.04
N PHE A 106 -0.80 0.06 -3.81
CA PHE A 106 0.05 0.95 -3.02
C PHE A 106 0.28 0.41 -1.60
N TYR A 107 -0.79 0.02 -0.89
CA TYR A 107 -0.67 -0.54 0.46
C TYR A 107 0.14 -1.83 0.48
N VAL A 108 -0.06 -2.73 -0.50
CA VAL A 108 0.73 -3.96 -0.60
C VAL A 108 2.22 -3.66 -0.67
N LEU A 109 2.62 -2.67 -1.47
CA LEU A 109 4.03 -2.31 -1.63
C LEU A 109 4.63 -1.64 -0.40
N VAL A 110 3.84 -0.80 0.29
CA VAL A 110 4.27 -0.22 1.56
C VAL A 110 4.43 -1.30 2.62
N LEU A 111 3.46 -2.23 2.72
CA LEU A 111 3.54 -3.35 3.64
C LEU A 111 4.71 -4.27 3.31
N ASP A 112 5.06 -4.44 2.03
CA ASP A 112 6.21 -5.26 1.64
C ASP A 112 7.54 -4.72 2.19
N LYS A 113 7.70 -3.39 2.21
CA LYS A 113 8.87 -2.73 2.81
C LYS A 113 8.95 -2.89 4.33
N LEU A 114 7.80 -3.00 4.98
CA LEU A 114 7.68 -2.92 6.44
C LEU A 114 7.64 -4.30 7.13
N VAL A 115 7.05 -5.29 6.47
CA VAL A 115 6.85 -6.64 7.02
C VAL A 115 7.98 -7.53 6.50
N LYS A 116 8.66 -8.28 7.36
CA LYS A 116 9.66 -9.28 6.92
C LYS A 116 9.01 -10.67 6.86
#